data_AF-A0A8C8T8V0-F1
#
_entry.id   AF-A0A8C8T8V0-F1
#
_cell.length_a   1.000
_cell.length_b   1.000
_cell.length_c   1.000
_cell.angle_alpha   90.00
_cell.angle_beta   90.00
_cell.angle_gamma   90.00
#
_symmetry.space_group_name_H-M   'P 1'
#
loop_
_entity.id
_entity.type
_entity.pdbx_description
1 polymer ?
#
loop_
_entity_poly.entity_id
_entity_poly.type
_entity_poly.pdbx_seq_one_letter_code
_entity_poly.pdbx_strand_id
1 'polypeptide(L)'
;TPERLWPVVLVALFVTPIQSLNCVYLDNTTLESVKLLGSIIRSPLKCLKEIKDFEFPKEILPHIQHVERDMKEAFYLISIQALNIFSQNSYISPATRERLQHIRMGLFEQVQQALDCFIDEKKKNKEQPRPKYPQRVYLELSKYFIKINKFLGDKKYSFCAWEIVGAEVRRCFMIFYNFKRLLKIQSESSTFRQEFR
;
A
#
# COMPACT_ATOMS: atom_id res chain seq x y z
N THR A 1 32.05 -26.88 -27.49
CA THR A 1 32.28 -27.69 -26.27
C THR A 1 31.19 -27.37 -25.26
N PRO A 2 30.26 -28.30 -24.99
CA PRO A 2 29.08 -28.08 -24.13
C PRO A 2 29.39 -27.94 -22.64
N GLU A 3 30.62 -28.28 -22.22
CA GLU A 3 31.01 -28.42 -20.81
C GLU A 3 31.21 -27.10 -20.05
N ARG A 4 31.15 -25.96 -20.74
CA ARG A 4 31.29 -24.62 -20.10
C ARG A 4 29.98 -23.86 -19.92
N LEU A 5 28.85 -24.40 -20.39
CA LEU A 5 27.53 -23.77 -20.20
C LEU A 5 26.97 -24.04 -18.79
N TRP A 6 27.27 -25.20 -18.22
CA TRP A 6 26.82 -25.59 -16.88
C TRP A 6 27.21 -24.60 -15.77
N PRO A 7 28.47 -24.11 -15.66
CA PRO A 7 28.81 -23.14 -14.64
C PRO A 7 28.14 -21.77 -14.86
N VAL A 8 27.86 -21.37 -16.10
CA VAL A 8 27.14 -20.13 -16.41
C VAL A 8 25.67 -20.25 -16.00
N VAL A 9 25.04 -21.40 -16.24
CA VAL A 9 23.66 -21.71 -15.80
C VAL A 9 23.57 -21.79 -14.28
N LEU A 10 24.55 -22.39 -13.59
CA LEU A 10 24.62 -22.37 -12.12
C LEU A 10 24.75 -20.96 -11.58
N VAL A 11 25.65 -20.14 -12.12
CA VAL A 11 25.80 -18.74 -11.70
C VAL A 11 24.51 -17.95 -11.97
N ALA A 12 23.84 -18.16 -13.10
CA ALA A 12 22.55 -17.53 -13.39
C ALA A 12 21.42 -17.97 -12.44
N LEU A 13 21.44 -19.23 -11.96
CA LEU A 13 20.49 -19.74 -10.96
C LEU A 13 20.76 -19.19 -9.55
N PHE A 14 22.01 -18.87 -9.22
CA PHE A 14 22.39 -18.26 -7.93
C PHE A 14 22.36 -16.73 -7.93
N VAL A 15 22.41 -16.09 -9.10
CA VAL A 15 22.18 -14.65 -9.26
C VAL A 15 20.68 -14.43 -9.52
N THR A 16 19.85 -14.88 -8.57
CA THR A 16 18.58 -14.18 -8.38
C THR A 16 18.95 -12.82 -7.77
N PRO A 17 18.40 -11.69 -8.25
CA PRO A 17 18.58 -10.43 -7.52
C PRO A 17 18.09 -10.70 -6.11
N ILE A 18 19.00 -10.66 -5.13
CA ILE A 18 18.70 -10.97 -3.72
C ILE A 18 17.81 -9.84 -3.22
N GLN A 19 16.51 -9.89 -3.52
CA GLN A 19 15.51 -9.07 -2.86
C GLN A 19 15.55 -9.45 -1.38
N SER A 20 15.50 -8.44 -0.51
CA SER A 20 15.38 -8.69 0.93
C SER A 20 14.13 -9.54 1.17
N LEU A 21 14.22 -10.56 2.05
CA LEU A 21 13.07 -11.37 2.47
C LEU A 21 11.91 -10.48 2.96
N ASN A 22 12.24 -9.34 3.59
CA ASN A 22 11.29 -8.34 4.06
C ASN A 22 10.58 -7.61 2.90
N CYS A 23 11.28 -7.38 1.78
CA CYS A 23 10.69 -6.75 0.60
C CYS A 23 9.84 -7.71 -0.25
N VAL A 24 10.18 -9.01 -0.28
CA VAL A 24 9.33 -10.05 -0.88
C VAL A 24 8.03 -10.18 -0.08
N TYR A 25 8.12 -10.10 1.25
CA TYR A 25 6.94 -10.12 2.12
C TYR A 25 6.00 -8.93 1.84
N LEU A 26 6.54 -7.72 1.63
CA LEU A 26 5.78 -6.51 1.30
C LEU A 26 4.87 -6.65 0.06
N ASP A 27 5.25 -7.49 -0.91
CA ASP A 27 4.45 -7.76 -2.11
C ASP A 27 3.19 -8.58 -1.78
N ASN A 28 3.30 -9.53 -0.85
CA ASN A 28 2.16 -10.28 -0.31
C ASN A 28 1.33 -9.45 0.69
N THR A 29 1.94 -8.54 1.46
CA THR A 29 1.26 -7.78 2.51
C THR A 29 0.12 -6.92 1.98
N THR A 30 0.24 -6.35 0.76
CA THR A 30 -0.81 -5.48 0.19
C THR A 30 -2.16 -6.21 0.05
N LEU A 31 -2.13 -7.50 -0.31
CA LEU A 31 -3.33 -8.34 -0.41
C LEU A 31 -3.87 -8.71 0.98
N GLU A 32 -3.00 -8.96 1.94
CA GLU A 32 -3.38 -9.22 3.34
C GLU A 32 -4.01 -7.97 3.99
N SER A 33 -3.56 -6.76 3.68
CA SER A 33 -4.18 -5.49 4.12
C SER A 33 -5.61 -5.35 3.60
N VAL A 34 -5.82 -5.69 2.33
CA VAL A 34 -7.15 -5.68 1.70
C VAL A 34 -8.06 -6.74 2.34
N LYS A 35 -7.53 -7.93 2.64
CA LYS A 35 -8.27 -9.01 3.31
C LYS A 35 -8.61 -8.64 4.74
N LEU A 36 -7.67 -8.05 5.49
CA LEU A 36 -7.86 -7.62 6.88
C LEU A 36 -8.90 -6.51 6.98
N LEU A 37 -8.73 -5.43 6.21
CA LEU A 37 -9.74 -4.37 6.14
C LEU A 37 -11.07 -4.94 5.65
N GLY A 38 -11.02 -5.96 4.79
CA GLY A 38 -12.20 -6.53 4.21
C GLY A 38 -12.99 -7.54 5.02
N SER A 39 -12.34 -8.23 5.95
CA SER A 39 -12.98 -9.11 6.91
C SER A 39 -13.61 -8.30 8.05
N ILE A 40 -13.02 -7.15 8.38
CA ILE A 40 -13.45 -6.31 9.49
C ILE A 40 -14.51 -5.29 9.05
N ILE A 41 -14.35 -4.67 7.88
CA ILE A 41 -15.26 -3.67 7.34
C ILE A 41 -16.17 -4.31 6.30
N ARG A 42 -17.41 -4.58 6.70
CA ARG A 42 -18.47 -5.00 5.79
C ARG A 42 -18.99 -3.79 5.03
N SER A 43 -19.71 -4.05 3.92
CA SER A 43 -20.38 -2.98 3.17
C SER A 43 -21.24 -2.14 4.12
N PRO A 44 -21.15 -0.79 4.07
CA PRO A 44 -21.84 0.12 4.98
C PRO A 44 -23.34 0.22 4.67
N LEU A 45 -24.04 -0.92 4.52
CA LEU A 45 -25.45 -1.00 4.11
C LEU A 45 -26.39 -0.27 5.07
N LYS A 46 -26.04 -0.17 6.36
CA LYS A 46 -26.80 0.59 7.35
C LYS A 46 -26.53 2.11 7.29
N CYS A 47 -25.52 2.52 6.53
CA CYS A 47 -24.97 3.86 6.51
C CYS A 47 -25.03 4.52 5.12
N LEU A 48 -25.87 3.98 4.22
CA LEU A 48 -26.00 4.44 2.84
C LEU A 48 -26.29 5.94 2.72
N LYS A 49 -27.09 6.49 3.64
CA LYS A 49 -27.46 7.92 3.67
C LYS A 49 -26.29 8.85 3.94
N GLU A 50 -25.18 8.33 4.46
CA GLU A 50 -24.00 9.11 4.83
C GLU A 50 -22.83 8.90 3.86
N ILE A 51 -22.99 8.02 2.85
CA ILE A 51 -21.95 7.74 1.87
C ILE A 51 -21.46 9.04 1.24
N LYS A 52 -20.14 9.15 1.19
CA LYS A 52 -19.43 10.27 0.60
C LYS A 52 -18.42 9.74 -0.40
N ASP A 53 -18.38 10.34 -1.58
CA ASP A 53 -17.24 10.19 -2.46
C ASP A 53 -16.12 11.12 -1.96
N PHE A 54 -14.98 10.54 -1.60
CA PHE A 54 -13.81 11.29 -1.13
C PHE A 54 -12.92 11.76 -2.28
N GLU A 55 -13.24 11.36 -3.51
CA GLU A 55 -12.52 11.72 -4.73
C GLU A 55 -11.05 11.30 -4.63
N PHE A 56 -10.81 10.00 -4.61
CA PHE A 56 -9.45 9.48 -4.66
C PHE A 56 -8.68 10.11 -5.84
N PRO A 57 -7.48 10.70 -5.62
CA PRO A 57 -6.76 11.46 -6.63
C PRO A 57 -6.07 10.52 -7.63
N LYS A 58 -6.82 10.00 -8.60
CA LYS A 58 -6.33 9.02 -9.60
C LYS A 58 -5.21 9.59 -10.47
N GLU A 59 -5.11 10.91 -10.57
CA GLU A 59 -4.10 11.63 -11.34
C GLU A 59 -2.69 11.41 -10.79
N ILE A 60 -2.53 10.89 -9.58
CA ILE A 60 -1.22 10.52 -9.03
C ILE A 60 -0.67 9.24 -9.66
N LEU A 61 -1.53 8.34 -10.15
CA LEU A 61 -1.11 7.01 -10.60
C LEU A 61 -0.09 7.08 -11.76
N PRO A 62 -0.26 7.93 -12.79
CA PRO A 62 0.73 8.08 -13.85
C PRO A 62 2.06 8.69 -13.40
N HIS A 63 2.12 9.34 -12.23
CA HIS A 63 3.37 9.93 -11.70
C HIS A 63 4.22 8.93 -10.92
N ILE A 64 3.73 7.71 -10.74
CA ILE A 64 4.47 6.60 -10.17
C ILE A 64 5.27 5.97 -11.32
N GLN A 65 6.44 6.53 -11.59
CA GLN A 65 7.25 6.25 -12.80
C GLN A 65 8.21 5.07 -12.57
N HIS A 66 8.79 4.95 -11.38
CA HIS A 66 9.61 3.80 -10.99
C HIS A 66 8.74 2.78 -10.26
N VAL A 67 8.21 1.82 -11.03
CA VAL A 67 7.25 0.79 -10.61
C VAL A 67 7.58 0.15 -9.26
N GLU A 68 8.86 -0.10 -8.97
CA GLU A 68 9.23 -0.77 -7.73
C GLU A 68 9.44 0.18 -6.55
N ARG A 69 10.15 1.30 -6.75
CA ARG A 69 10.47 2.26 -5.67
C ARG A 69 9.25 3.12 -5.32
N ASP A 70 8.67 3.79 -6.31
CA ASP A 70 7.59 4.75 -6.10
C ASP A 70 6.33 4.08 -5.57
N MET A 71 6.08 2.82 -5.95
CA MET A 71 4.97 2.03 -5.40
C MET A 71 5.19 1.62 -3.95
N LYS A 72 6.41 1.23 -3.56
CA LYS A 72 6.73 0.94 -2.16
C LYS A 72 6.55 2.20 -1.31
N GLU A 73 7.04 3.34 -1.78
CA GLU A 73 6.88 4.63 -1.10
C GLU A 73 5.41 5.06 -0.99
N ALA A 74 4.63 4.96 -2.07
CA ALA A 74 3.21 5.26 -2.04
C ALA A 74 2.44 4.32 -1.10
N PHE A 75 2.75 3.03 -1.13
CA PHE A 75 2.17 2.04 -0.22
C PHE A 75 2.46 2.39 1.25
N TYR A 76 3.72 2.71 1.58
CA TYR A 76 4.09 3.17 2.91
C TYR A 76 3.28 4.41 3.33
N LEU A 77 3.19 5.42 2.46
CA LEU A 77 2.42 6.64 2.73
C LEU A 77 0.94 6.38 3.03
N ILE A 78 0.30 5.50 2.26
CA ILE A 78 -1.11 5.15 2.49
C ILE A 78 -1.26 4.39 3.80
N SER A 79 -0.33 3.49 4.08
CA SER A 79 -0.31 2.68 5.30
C SER A 79 -0.20 3.55 6.54
N ILE A 80 0.74 4.50 6.54
CA ILE A 80 0.92 5.41 7.68
C ILE A 80 -0.27 6.36 7.85
N GLN A 81 -0.85 6.87 6.76
CA GLN A 81 -2.04 7.72 6.84
C GLN A 81 -3.27 6.97 7.35
N ALA A 82 -3.47 5.73 6.89
CA ALA A 82 -4.51 4.85 7.40
C ALA A 82 -4.30 4.55 8.90
N LEU A 83 -3.08 4.20 9.30
CA LEU A 83 -2.75 3.95 10.70
C LEU A 83 -3.05 5.17 11.58
N ASN A 84 -2.72 6.38 11.10
CA ASN A 84 -3.00 7.62 11.81
C ASN A 84 -4.51 7.85 11.99
N ILE A 85 -5.32 7.55 10.97
CA ILE A 85 -6.79 7.62 11.08
C ILE A 85 -7.29 6.69 12.18
N PHE A 86 -6.93 5.40 12.14
CA PHE A 86 -7.45 4.40 13.07
C PHE A 86 -6.83 4.45 14.47
N SER A 87 -5.77 5.24 14.65
CA SER A 87 -5.15 5.47 15.96
C SER A 87 -5.75 6.66 16.72
N GLN A 88 -6.73 7.37 16.14
CA GLN A 88 -7.37 8.50 16.82
C GLN A 88 -8.20 8.02 18.02
N ASN A 89 -7.94 8.64 19.18
CA ASN A 89 -8.74 8.45 20.37
C ASN A 89 -10.06 9.19 20.19
N SER A 90 -11.11 8.46 19.83
CA SER A 90 -12.48 8.98 19.72
C SER A 90 -13.42 8.19 20.62
N TYR A 91 -14.49 8.84 21.08
CA TYR A 91 -15.54 8.16 21.82
C TYR A 91 -16.34 7.27 20.87
N ILE A 92 -16.04 5.98 20.90
CA ILE A 92 -16.68 4.94 20.07
C ILE A 92 -17.18 3.81 20.95
N SER A 93 -18.20 3.10 20.47
CA SER A 93 -18.75 1.94 21.18
C SER A 93 -17.69 0.84 21.37
N PRO A 94 -17.77 0.03 22.45
CA PRO A 94 -16.81 -1.05 22.70
C PRO A 94 -16.64 -2.01 21.52
N ALA A 95 -17.73 -2.41 20.86
CA ALA A 95 -17.69 -3.28 19.69
C ALA A 95 -16.98 -2.62 18.48
N THR A 96 -17.16 -1.31 18.28
CA THR A 96 -16.43 -0.58 17.23
C THR A 96 -14.96 -0.51 17.58
N ARG A 97 -14.62 -0.25 18.85
CA ARG A 97 -13.25 -0.18 19.35
C ARG A 97 -12.45 -1.45 19.10
N GLU A 98 -13.00 -2.60 19.45
CA GLU A 98 -12.34 -3.90 19.24
C GLU A 98 -12.02 -4.14 17.76
N ARG A 99 -12.97 -3.85 16.87
CA ARG A 99 -12.76 -3.97 15.42
C ARG A 99 -11.68 -3.01 14.91
N LEU A 100 -11.72 -1.74 15.34
CA LEU A 100 -10.70 -0.76 14.93
C LEU A 100 -9.31 -1.12 15.49
N GLN A 101 -9.24 -1.76 16.65
CA GLN A 101 -7.97 -2.23 17.23
C GLN A 101 -7.30 -3.28 16.35
N HIS A 102 -8.06 -4.25 15.82
CA HIS A 102 -7.50 -5.24 14.88
C HIS A 102 -6.99 -4.59 13.60
N ILE A 103 -7.73 -3.63 13.04
CA ILE A 103 -7.29 -2.85 11.87
C ILE A 103 -5.98 -2.11 12.20
N ARG A 104 -5.93 -1.44 13.35
CA ARG A 104 -4.76 -0.69 13.81
C ARG A 104 -3.52 -1.58 13.94
N MET A 105 -3.67 -2.77 14.52
CA MET A 105 -2.56 -3.71 14.67
C MET A 105 -1.99 -4.15 13.32
N GLY A 106 -2.84 -4.59 12.39
CA GLY A 106 -2.35 -5.02 11.08
C GLY A 106 -1.76 -3.87 10.25
N LEU A 107 -2.31 -2.66 10.35
CA LEU A 107 -1.69 -1.48 9.72
C LEU A 107 -0.34 -1.12 10.35
N PHE A 108 -0.18 -1.29 11.66
CA PHE A 108 1.08 -1.07 12.33
C PHE A 108 2.15 -2.06 11.84
N GLU A 109 1.83 -3.35 11.80
CA GLU A 109 2.71 -4.39 11.26
C GLU A 109 3.13 -4.09 9.82
N GLN A 110 2.18 -3.69 8.98
CA GLN A 110 2.42 -3.32 7.59
C GLN A 110 3.36 -2.11 7.45
N VAL A 111 3.20 -1.08 8.28
CA VAL A 111 4.10 0.08 8.30
C VAL A 111 5.52 -0.31 8.73
N GLN A 112 5.66 -1.18 9.74
CA GLN A 112 6.97 -1.66 10.19
C GLN A 112 7.68 -2.46 9.08
N GLN A 113 6.98 -3.39 8.43
CA GLN A 113 7.54 -4.19 7.34
C GLN A 113 8.02 -3.32 6.16
N ALA A 114 7.22 -2.31 5.80
CA ALA A 114 7.61 -1.36 4.75
C ALA A 114 8.87 -0.57 5.14
N LEU A 115 8.97 -0.15 6.40
CA LEU A 115 10.14 0.56 6.93
C LEU A 115 11.39 -0.32 6.90
N ASP A 116 11.27 -1.57 7.36
CA ASP A 116 12.37 -2.55 7.37
C ASP A 116 12.86 -2.84 5.95
N CYS A 117 11.96 -3.00 4.99
CA CYS A 117 12.31 -3.14 3.57
C CYS A 117 13.13 -1.94 3.06
N PHE A 118 12.73 -0.69 3.37
CA PHE A 118 13.52 0.48 2.98
C PHE A 118 14.90 0.55 3.63
N ILE A 119 15.02 0.11 4.89
CA ILE A 119 16.31 0.05 5.60
C ILE A 119 17.24 -0.95 4.92
N ASP A 120 16.73 -2.14 4.57
CA ASP A 120 17.51 -3.17 3.89
C ASP A 120 17.97 -2.73 2.49
N GLU A 121 17.10 -2.07 1.74
CA GLU A 121 17.46 -1.51 0.42
C GLU A 121 18.57 -0.47 0.52
N LYS A 122 18.57 0.39 1.55
CA LYS A 122 19.65 1.36 1.79
C LYS A 122 20.97 0.72 2.17
N LYS A 123 20.96 -0.35 2.98
CA LYS A 123 22.18 -1.08 3.34
C LYS A 123 22.85 -1.69 2.11
N LYS A 124 22.04 -2.14 1.13
CA LYS A 124 22.51 -2.71 -0.14
C LYS A 124 22.95 -1.64 -1.14
N ASN A 125 22.22 -0.52 -1.22
CA ASN A 125 22.49 0.59 -2.12
C ASN A 125 22.99 1.81 -1.33
N LYS A 126 24.31 1.91 -1.15
CA LYS A 126 25.00 2.93 -0.32
C LYS A 126 24.71 4.40 -0.68
N GLU A 127 23.99 4.69 -1.77
CA GLU A 127 23.76 6.05 -2.28
C GLU A 127 22.28 6.48 -2.37
N GLN A 128 21.30 5.63 -2.00
CA GLN A 128 19.90 6.07 -2.10
C GLN A 128 19.39 6.77 -0.83
N PRO A 129 18.82 7.99 -0.93
CA PRO A 129 18.27 8.72 0.22
C PRO A 129 17.05 8.01 0.82
N ARG A 130 16.52 8.56 1.93
CA ARG A 130 15.17 8.22 2.46
C ARG A 130 14.11 8.20 1.35
N PRO A 131 12.97 7.50 1.55
CA PRO A 131 11.83 7.56 0.65
C PRO A 131 11.64 8.99 0.12
N LYS A 132 11.93 9.19 -1.17
CA LYS A 132 11.85 10.50 -1.82
C LYS A 132 10.52 10.54 -2.52
N TYR A 133 9.50 10.86 -1.75
CA TYR A 133 8.16 10.95 -2.28
C TYR A 133 8.14 11.94 -3.44
N PRO A 134 7.61 11.56 -4.62
CA PRO A 134 7.31 12.52 -5.65
C PRO A 134 6.43 13.59 -5.02
N GLN A 135 6.91 14.84 -4.96
CA GLN A 135 6.32 15.89 -4.14
C GLN A 135 4.82 16.08 -4.44
N ARG A 136 4.43 15.82 -5.70
CA ARG A 136 3.04 15.79 -6.16
C ARG A 136 2.22 14.64 -5.57
N VAL A 137 2.73 13.40 -5.61
CA VAL A 137 2.03 12.20 -5.10
C VAL A 137 1.78 12.34 -3.60
N TYR A 138 2.80 12.78 -2.85
CA TYR A 138 2.67 13.02 -1.41
C TYR A 138 1.62 14.08 -1.09
N LEU A 139 1.66 15.21 -1.80
CA LEU A 139 0.77 16.33 -1.56
C LEU A 139 -0.70 15.94 -1.81
N GLU A 140 -0.99 15.29 -2.93
CA GLU A 140 -2.36 14.91 -3.28
C GLU A 140 -2.91 13.81 -2.36
N LEU A 141 -2.11 12.80 -2.01
CA LEU A 141 -2.51 11.81 -1.00
C LEU A 141 -2.77 12.46 0.36
N SER A 142 -1.93 13.41 0.77
CA SER A 142 -2.11 14.12 2.05
C SER A 142 -3.41 14.91 2.08
N LYS A 143 -3.72 15.66 1.01
CA LYS A 143 -5.01 16.37 0.88
C LYS A 143 -6.19 15.41 0.96
N TYR A 144 -6.10 14.28 0.28
CA TYR A 144 -7.13 13.25 0.29
C TYR A 144 -7.40 12.70 1.69
N PHE A 145 -6.36 12.34 2.44
CA PHE A 145 -6.51 11.85 3.82
C PHE A 145 -6.96 12.94 4.80
N ILE A 146 -6.65 14.21 4.56
CA ILE A 146 -7.23 15.34 5.31
C ILE A 146 -8.74 15.41 5.10
N LYS A 147 -9.26 15.23 3.88
CA LYS A 147 -10.71 15.18 3.61
C LYS A 147 -11.40 14.06 4.41
N ILE A 148 -10.76 12.89 4.49
CA ILE A 148 -11.24 11.73 5.25
C ILE A 148 -11.29 12.04 6.76
N ASN A 149 -10.22 12.60 7.31
CA ASN A 149 -10.18 13.01 8.72
C ASN A 149 -11.23 14.07 9.05
N LYS A 150 -11.41 15.05 8.17
CA LYS A 150 -12.44 16.08 8.33
C LYS A 150 -13.84 15.46 8.38
N PHE A 151 -14.12 14.49 7.51
CA PHE A 151 -15.40 13.77 7.52
C PHE A 151 -15.66 13.04 8.85
N LEU A 152 -14.65 12.37 9.43
CA LEU A 152 -14.80 11.76 10.76
C LEU A 152 -15.21 12.80 11.81
N GLY A 153 -14.53 13.95 11.83
CA GLY A 153 -14.85 15.06 12.73
C GLY A 153 -16.26 15.62 12.52
N ASP A 154 -16.62 15.91 11.27
CA ASP A 154 -17.94 16.44 10.88
C ASP A 154 -19.07 15.48 11.29
N LYS A 155 -18.82 14.17 11.21
CA LYS A 155 -19.75 13.11 11.60
C LYS A 155 -19.62 12.69 13.07
N LYS A 156 -18.87 13.45 13.88
CA LYS A 156 -18.65 13.21 15.32
C LYS A 156 -18.21 11.77 15.63
N TYR A 157 -17.38 11.20 14.75
CA TYR A 157 -16.84 9.84 14.92
C TYR A 157 -17.93 8.77 15.11
N SER A 158 -19.10 8.97 14.49
CA SER A 158 -20.21 8.03 14.57
C SER A 158 -19.84 6.65 14.03
N PHE A 159 -20.62 5.63 14.40
CA PHE A 159 -20.49 4.29 13.83
C PHE A 159 -20.46 4.33 12.30
N CYS A 160 -21.38 5.07 11.68
CA CYS A 160 -21.44 5.16 10.22
C CYS A 160 -20.25 5.89 9.62
N ALA A 161 -19.69 6.88 10.31
CA ALA A 161 -18.48 7.55 9.87
C ALA A 161 -17.31 6.54 9.76
N TRP A 162 -17.14 5.69 10.77
CA TRP A 162 -16.10 4.66 10.77
C TRP A 162 -16.30 3.57 9.72
N GLU A 163 -17.54 3.13 9.49
CA GLU A 163 -17.83 2.16 8.42
C GLU A 163 -17.50 2.73 7.03
N ILE A 164 -17.83 4.01 6.80
CA ILE A 164 -17.56 4.69 5.53
C ILE A 164 -16.06 4.93 5.33
N VAL A 165 -15.37 5.45 6.34
CA VAL A 165 -13.91 5.64 6.28
C VAL A 165 -13.19 4.31 6.12
N GLY A 166 -13.63 3.27 6.81
CA GLY A 166 -13.13 1.92 6.62
C GLY A 166 -13.25 1.46 5.16
N ALA A 167 -14.43 1.62 4.57
CA ALA A 167 -14.67 1.22 3.19
C ALA A 167 -13.79 2.03 2.21
N GLU A 168 -13.58 3.32 2.47
CA GLU A 168 -12.74 4.17 1.63
C GLU A 168 -11.25 3.83 1.74
N VAL A 169 -10.75 3.55 2.95
CA VAL A 169 -9.37 3.09 3.14
C VAL A 169 -9.16 1.74 2.43
N ARG A 170 -10.12 0.81 2.55
CA ARG A 170 -10.08 -0.46 1.80
C ARG A 170 -10.04 -0.23 0.28
N ARG A 171 -10.88 0.68 -0.23
CA ARG A 171 -10.91 1.08 -1.65
C ARG A 171 -9.56 1.64 -2.10
N CYS A 172 -8.90 2.47 -1.28
CA CYS A 172 -7.57 2.99 -1.55
C CYS A 172 -6.54 1.86 -1.74
N PHE A 173 -6.45 0.93 -0.79
CA PHE A 173 -5.55 -0.23 -0.92
C PHE A 173 -5.85 -1.09 -2.15
N MET A 174 -7.13 -1.27 -2.49
CA MET A 174 -7.54 -1.98 -3.72
C MET A 174 -7.05 -1.29 -4.99
N ILE A 175 -7.15 0.04 -5.06
CA ILE A 175 -6.67 0.82 -6.23
C ILE A 175 -5.17 0.60 -6.39
N PHE A 176 -4.39 0.72 -5.32
CA PHE A 176 -2.94 0.52 -5.37
C PHE A 176 -2.54 -0.91 -5.69
N TYR A 177 -3.21 -1.90 -5.10
CA TYR A 177 -3.00 -3.32 -5.41
C TYR A 177 -3.22 -3.60 -6.90
N ASN A 178 -4.34 -3.14 -7.45
CA ASN A 178 -4.67 -3.32 -8.86
C ASN A 178 -3.69 -2.57 -9.77
N PHE A 179 -3.33 -1.34 -9.42
CA PHE A 179 -2.36 -0.56 -10.18
C PHE A 179 -0.98 -1.24 -10.20
N LYS A 180 -0.53 -1.79 -9.07
CA LYS A 180 0.71 -2.60 -8.98
C LYS A 180 0.68 -3.80 -9.91
N ARG A 181 -0.42 -4.55 -9.89
CA ARG A 181 -0.62 -5.72 -10.76
C ARG A 181 -0.59 -5.34 -12.24
N LEU A 182 -1.26 -4.25 -12.62
CA LEU A 182 -1.27 -3.76 -13.99
C LEU A 182 0.14 -3.39 -14.46
N LEU A 183 0.91 -2.69 -13.63
CA LEU A 183 2.30 -2.35 -13.94
C LEU A 183 3.19 -3.58 -14.08
N LYS A 184 3.01 -4.60 -13.23
CA LYS A 184 3.74 -5.87 -13.33
C LYS A 184 3.48 -6.56 -14.68
N ILE A 185 2.22 -6.69 -15.07
CA ILE A 185 1.82 -7.28 -16.36
C ILE A 185 2.42 -6.49 -17.54
N GLN A 186 2.42 -5.15 -17.47
CA GLN A 186 3.02 -4.31 -18.51
C GLN A 186 4.54 -4.48 -18.60
N SER A 187 5.23 -4.58 -17.45
CA SER A 187 6.67 -4.83 -17.42
C SER A 187 7.01 -6.18 -18.06
N GLU A 188 6.31 -7.26 -17.69
CA GLU A 188 6.50 -8.61 -18.24
C GLU A 188 6.24 -8.65 -19.76
N SER A 189 5.19 -7.96 -20.23
CA SER A 189 4.88 -7.84 -21.67
C SER A 189 5.95 -7.05 -22.44
N SER A 190 6.54 -6.01 -21.84
CA SER A 190 7.60 -5.21 -22.45
C SER A 190 8.93 -5.97 -22.55
N THR A 191 9.27 -6.77 -21.52
CA THR A 191 10.43 -7.66 -21.52
C THR A 191 10.28 -8.73 -22.60
N PHE A 192 9.11 -9.36 -22.68
CA PHE A 192 8.80 -10.32 -23.74
C PHE A 192 8.94 -9.70 -25.13
N ARG A 193 8.47 -8.45 -25.35
CA ARG A 193 8.62 -7.78 -26.65
C ARG A 193 10.08 -7.45 -27.01
N GLN A 194 10.96 -7.30 -26.03
CA GLN A 194 12.40 -7.05 -26.26
C GLN A 194 13.18 -8.35 -26.53
N GLU A 195 12.76 -9.47 -25.96
CA GLU A 195 13.39 -10.79 -26.21
C GLU A 195 13.07 -11.37 -27.60
N PHE A 196 12.00 -10.89 -28.26
CA PHE A 196 11.56 -11.34 -29.58
C PHE A 196 11.82 -10.33 -30.72
N ARG A 197 12.78 -9.40 -30.54
CA ARG A 197 13.30 -8.51 -31.58
C ARG A 197 14.78 -8.78 -31.78
#